data_AF-A0A088F2B1-F1
#
_entry.id   AF-A0A088F2B1-F1
#
_cell.length_a   1.000
_cell.length_b   1.000
_cell.length_c   1.000
_cell.angle_alpha   90.00
_cell.angle_beta   90.00
_cell.angle_gamma   90.00
#
_symmetry.space_group_name_H-M   'P 1'
#
loop_
_entity.id
_entity.type
_entity.pdbx_description
1 polymer ?
#
loop_
_entity_poly.entity_id
_entity_poly.type
_entity_poly.pdbx_seq_one_letter_code
_entity_poly.pdbx_strand_id
1 'polypeptide(L)'
;MIYINRKTISHPEIFYSKEIEAAKISEKNFYSRPYELRSQERNLTHLDQKLNNMLRKALMEVFNGRCAYCESQISNSSCDHFSPKNGARGFENEFSNDHYWWLSYEWNNLYNCCLECNRYKSSWFPVKGSRAATETKYNDIVIQEEALLIDPCIDRPQEHLTYNEAGEMVSLTTKGKTTIEIIKLNRSELVEARHRTIQKLKTQWNEFLNLIMRKNENLSLLNEIIYSWGEIFNNQELRTSYLGIQRHFLYKWFKELEIQNNPIFTNFNIFLDNENMSGKALKFSFQEIERSVNRQKITDTTRENNKAVTNLDGIRHIYVEKIELKNFKCFSKLELDFSNNRGIAESKTKQENPLLEPWVLFLGENGVGKSSLLKAIAIGLSGNEYIKSLCISGKEILKHDEKNGYIKIHLVGAINPIIVNFNIDTIISTIEQPIVNVVAYNSIRLKPTVGKIMPENVEFYGAKVKNLFDYTFSLLDAEIWLTKLKEDIFNRVALTLKDLMLL
;
A
#
# COMPACT_ATOMS: atom_id res chain seq x y z
N MET A 1 5.22 -9.43 5.78
CA MET A 1 3.94 -10.17 5.89
C MET A 1 4.22 -11.58 6.38
N ILE A 2 3.32 -12.20 7.14
CA ILE A 2 3.40 -13.59 7.61
C ILE A 2 2.14 -14.39 7.24
N TYR A 3 2.29 -15.71 7.12
CA TYR A 3 1.15 -16.61 6.98
C TYR A 3 0.39 -16.71 8.32
N ILE A 4 -0.94 -16.72 8.24
CA ILE A 4 -1.85 -16.78 9.38
C ILE A 4 -2.82 -17.94 9.15
N ASN A 5 -2.68 -18.99 9.96
CA ASN A 5 -3.60 -20.10 9.94
C ASN A 5 -4.87 -19.74 10.72
N ARG A 6 -5.97 -19.50 10.00
CA ARG A 6 -7.26 -19.21 10.65
C ARG A 6 -8.07 -20.46 11.01
N LYS A 7 -7.65 -21.65 10.59
CA LYS A 7 -8.40 -22.90 10.84
C LYS A 7 -8.46 -23.28 12.31
N THR A 8 -7.58 -22.71 13.14
CA THR A 8 -7.51 -22.94 14.58
C THR A 8 -8.51 -22.11 15.37
N ILE A 9 -9.15 -21.12 14.75
CA ILE A 9 -10.08 -20.19 15.40
C ILE A 9 -11.49 -20.51 14.93
N SER A 10 -12.43 -20.59 15.89
CA SER A 10 -13.83 -20.87 15.59
C SER A 10 -14.45 -19.76 14.75
N HIS A 11 -15.40 -20.15 13.90
CA HIS A 11 -16.17 -19.20 13.13
C HIS A 11 -16.97 -18.29 14.08
N PRO A 12 -16.80 -16.96 14.05
CA PRO A 12 -17.40 -16.08 15.05
C PRO A 12 -18.93 -16.16 15.09
N GLU A 13 -19.50 -16.17 16.29
CA GLU A 13 -20.95 -16.33 16.49
C GLU A 13 -21.80 -15.27 15.79
N ILE A 14 -21.24 -14.07 15.61
CA ILE A 14 -21.88 -12.95 14.90
C ILE A 14 -22.40 -13.34 13.51
N PHE A 15 -21.73 -14.25 12.80
CA PHE A 15 -22.16 -14.64 11.46
C PHE A 15 -23.40 -15.54 11.43
N TYR A 16 -23.83 -16.04 12.60
CA TYR A 16 -25.10 -16.76 12.77
C TYR A 16 -26.22 -15.84 13.28
N SER A 17 -25.97 -14.52 13.37
CA SER A 17 -26.96 -13.55 13.83
C SER A 17 -28.00 -13.25 12.76
N LYS A 18 -29.23 -12.93 13.18
CA LYS A 18 -30.32 -12.54 12.28
C LYS A 18 -30.00 -11.28 11.50
N GLU A 19 -29.17 -10.39 12.05
CA GLU A 19 -28.75 -9.14 11.43
C GLU A 19 -27.81 -9.40 10.24
N ILE A 20 -26.87 -10.34 10.36
CA ILE A 20 -26.01 -10.75 9.22
C ILE A 20 -26.85 -11.43 8.13
N GLU A 21 -27.80 -12.28 8.52
CA GLU A 21 -28.72 -12.91 7.57
C GLU A 21 -29.56 -11.87 6.82
N ALA A 22 -30.16 -10.92 7.55
CA ALA A 22 -30.91 -9.81 6.97
C ALA A 22 -30.03 -8.94 6.04
N ALA A 23 -28.77 -8.70 6.42
CA ALA A 23 -27.84 -7.93 5.61
C ALA A 23 -27.51 -8.64 4.28
N LYS A 24 -27.26 -9.97 4.31
CA LYS A 24 -27.07 -10.80 3.11
C LYS A 24 -28.31 -10.80 2.20
N ILE A 25 -29.51 -10.87 2.78
CA ILE A 25 -30.77 -10.78 2.03
C ILE A 25 -30.92 -9.41 1.38
N SER A 26 -30.61 -8.33 2.11
CA SER A 26 -30.63 -6.96 1.58
C SER A 26 -29.69 -6.79 0.40
N GLU A 27 -28.44 -7.28 0.50
CA GLU A 27 -27.48 -7.28 -0.61
C GLU A 27 -28.03 -8.05 -1.81
N LYS A 28 -28.51 -9.27 -1.60
CA LYS A 28 -29.08 -10.09 -2.67
C LYS A 28 -30.26 -9.41 -3.37
N ASN A 29 -31.16 -8.80 -2.61
CA ASN A 29 -32.30 -8.07 -3.15
C ASN A 29 -31.87 -6.83 -3.95
N PHE A 30 -30.79 -6.16 -3.53
CA PHE A 30 -30.27 -5.01 -4.26
C PHE A 30 -29.67 -5.43 -5.60
N TYR A 31 -28.80 -6.46 -5.61
CA TYR A 31 -28.06 -6.89 -6.80
C TYR A 31 -28.88 -7.75 -7.77
N SER A 32 -30.00 -8.34 -7.33
CA SER A 32 -30.94 -9.06 -8.20
C SER A 32 -31.78 -8.15 -9.10
N ARG A 33 -31.85 -6.85 -8.77
CA ARG A 33 -32.50 -5.86 -9.66
C ARG A 33 -31.68 -5.69 -10.95
N PRO A 34 -32.35 -5.42 -12.09
CA PRO A 34 -31.69 -5.03 -13.33
C PRO A 34 -30.63 -3.95 -13.10
N TYR A 35 -29.48 -4.08 -13.75
CA TYR A 35 -28.32 -3.20 -13.54
C TYR A 35 -28.70 -1.73 -13.76
N GLU A 36 -29.50 -1.46 -14.78
CA GLU A 36 -29.92 -0.12 -15.20
C GLU A 36 -30.63 0.63 -14.07
N LEU A 37 -31.48 -0.07 -13.29
CA LEU A 37 -32.25 0.50 -12.19
C LEU A 37 -31.38 0.79 -10.94
N ARG A 38 -30.23 0.14 -10.82
CA ARG A 38 -29.36 0.24 -9.63
C ARG A 38 -27.99 0.84 -9.91
N SER A 39 -27.68 1.11 -11.17
CA SER A 39 -26.37 1.56 -11.66
C SER A 39 -25.88 2.86 -11.00
N GLN A 40 -26.81 3.65 -10.45
CA GLN A 40 -26.54 4.89 -9.73
C GLN A 40 -27.08 4.92 -8.30
N GLU A 41 -27.27 3.74 -7.69
CA GLU A 41 -27.61 3.57 -6.28
C GLU A 41 -26.48 2.82 -5.55
N ARG A 42 -26.27 3.13 -4.27
CA ARG A 42 -25.41 2.33 -3.38
C ARG A 42 -26.28 1.41 -2.54
N ASN A 43 -25.81 0.20 -2.31
CA ASN A 43 -26.36 -0.58 -1.21
C ASN A 43 -25.80 -0.06 0.13
N LEU A 44 -26.66 0.53 0.95
CA LEU A 44 -26.31 1.15 2.23
C LEU A 44 -26.57 0.22 3.43
N THR A 45 -26.42 -1.10 3.24
CA THR A 45 -26.60 -2.03 4.36
C THR A 45 -25.50 -1.80 5.41
N HIS A 46 -25.86 -1.19 6.52
CA HIS A 46 -24.96 -0.93 7.64
C HIS A 46 -25.25 -1.92 8.77
N LEU A 47 -24.22 -2.63 9.22
CA LEU A 47 -24.27 -3.31 10.52
C LEU A 47 -24.28 -2.26 11.63
N ASP A 48 -24.99 -2.54 12.71
CA ASP A 48 -24.94 -1.69 13.88
C ASP A 48 -23.52 -1.63 14.47
N GLN A 49 -23.29 -0.65 15.34
CA GLN A 49 -21.98 -0.42 15.92
C GLN A 49 -21.51 -1.58 16.82
N LYS A 50 -22.44 -2.26 17.50
CA LYS A 50 -22.14 -3.36 18.42
C LYS A 50 -21.58 -4.56 17.65
N LEU A 51 -22.23 -4.93 16.55
CA LEU A 51 -21.84 -5.99 15.63
C LEU A 51 -20.49 -5.68 14.99
N ASN A 52 -20.28 -4.45 14.53
CA ASN A 52 -18.98 -4.01 14.02
C ASN A 52 -17.86 -4.16 15.07
N ASN A 53 -18.13 -3.84 16.34
CA ASN A 53 -17.15 -4.00 17.41
C ASN A 53 -16.85 -5.47 17.73
N MET A 54 -17.86 -6.35 17.69
CA MET A 54 -17.67 -7.80 17.84
C MET A 54 -16.82 -8.36 16.70
N LEU A 55 -17.10 -7.95 15.45
CA LEU A 55 -16.32 -8.33 14.28
C LEU A 55 -14.86 -7.88 14.40
N ARG A 56 -14.62 -6.63 14.79
CA ARG A 56 -13.26 -6.10 15.01
C ARG A 56 -12.51 -6.90 16.06
N LYS A 57 -13.14 -7.25 17.19
CA LYS A 57 -12.52 -8.06 18.25
C LYS A 57 -12.10 -9.44 17.74
N ALA A 58 -12.99 -10.13 17.02
CA ALA A 58 -12.68 -11.44 16.44
C ALA A 58 -11.52 -11.35 15.43
N LEU A 59 -11.50 -10.33 14.58
CA LEU A 59 -10.37 -10.10 13.67
C LEU A 59 -9.07 -9.76 14.41
N MET A 60 -9.12 -8.95 15.47
CA MET A 60 -7.93 -8.67 16.28
C MET A 60 -7.36 -9.94 16.94
N GLU A 61 -8.21 -10.88 17.35
CA GLU A 61 -7.78 -12.17 17.90
C GLU A 61 -7.06 -13.01 16.83
N VAL A 62 -7.68 -13.19 15.66
CA VAL A 62 -7.08 -13.94 14.53
C VAL A 62 -5.72 -13.40 14.11
N PHE A 63 -5.59 -12.08 14.11
CA PHE A 63 -4.39 -11.40 13.64
C PHE A 63 -3.46 -10.97 14.78
N ASN A 64 -3.74 -11.38 16.02
CA ASN A 64 -2.94 -11.06 17.21
C ASN A 64 -2.68 -9.56 17.40
N GLY A 65 -3.69 -8.74 17.05
CA GLY A 65 -3.64 -7.29 17.11
C GLY A 65 -2.78 -6.62 16.03
N ARG A 66 -2.30 -7.37 15.03
CA ARG A 66 -1.51 -6.82 13.91
C ARG A 66 -2.37 -6.56 12.68
N CYS A 67 -1.89 -5.67 11.82
CA CYS A 67 -2.36 -5.61 10.45
C CYS A 67 -1.94 -6.87 9.67
N ALA A 68 -2.90 -7.48 8.96
CA ALA A 68 -2.73 -8.63 8.09
C ALA A 68 -1.58 -8.47 7.07
N TYR A 69 -1.40 -7.25 6.56
CA TYR A 69 -0.47 -6.98 5.46
C TYR A 69 0.90 -6.48 5.93
N CYS A 70 0.93 -5.38 6.69
CA CYS A 70 2.18 -4.73 7.09
C CYS A 70 2.73 -5.21 8.45
N GLU A 71 2.00 -6.06 9.18
CA GLU A 71 2.36 -6.59 10.50
C GLU A 71 2.55 -5.55 11.61
N SER A 72 2.24 -4.28 11.37
CA SER A 72 2.23 -3.25 12.40
C SER A 72 1.17 -3.57 13.46
N GLN A 73 1.49 -3.34 14.74
CA GLN A 73 0.50 -3.41 15.81
C GLN A 73 -0.53 -2.30 15.62
N ILE A 74 -1.81 -2.63 15.71
CA ILE A 74 -2.91 -1.67 15.53
C ILE A 74 -3.86 -1.71 16.72
N SER A 75 -4.12 -0.53 17.29
CA SER A 75 -5.13 -0.31 18.32
C SER A 75 -6.50 -0.02 17.71
N ASN A 76 -6.53 0.69 16.58
CA ASN A 76 -7.74 0.97 15.82
C ASN A 76 -7.69 0.24 14.47
N SER A 77 -8.42 -0.86 14.35
CA SER A 77 -8.44 -1.65 13.13
C SER A 77 -9.63 -1.34 12.25
N SER A 78 -9.37 -1.35 10.94
CA SER A 78 -10.38 -1.41 9.91
C SER A 78 -10.58 -2.86 9.47
N CYS A 79 -11.82 -3.20 9.13
CA CYS A 79 -12.12 -4.46 8.46
C CYS A 79 -11.86 -4.25 6.96
N ASP A 80 -10.86 -4.93 6.42
CA ASP A 80 -10.66 -5.02 4.98
C ASP A 80 -11.38 -6.26 4.43
N HIS A 81 -11.85 -6.15 3.19
CA HIS A 81 -12.39 -7.25 2.41
C HIS A 81 -11.34 -7.64 1.39
N PHE A 82 -10.75 -8.84 1.48
CA PHE A 82 -9.68 -9.25 0.55
C PHE A 82 -10.17 -9.14 -0.90
N SER A 83 -11.31 -9.79 -1.19
CA SER A 83 -12.14 -9.56 -2.37
C SER A 83 -13.10 -8.39 -2.09
N PRO A 84 -13.02 -7.26 -2.82
CA PRO A 84 -13.68 -6.02 -2.45
C PRO A 84 -15.20 -6.06 -2.68
N LYS A 85 -15.97 -5.56 -1.70
CA LYS A 85 -17.44 -5.61 -1.72
C LYS A 85 -18.16 -4.62 -2.65
N ASN A 86 -17.49 -3.54 -3.05
CA ASN A 86 -18.09 -2.43 -3.82
C ASN A 86 -17.53 -2.36 -5.24
N GLY A 87 -17.39 -3.52 -5.87
CA GLY A 87 -16.76 -3.69 -7.16
C GLY A 87 -15.24 -3.86 -7.07
N ALA A 88 -14.70 -4.53 -8.08
CA ALA A 88 -13.30 -4.93 -8.15
C ALA A 88 -12.57 -4.21 -9.28
N ARG A 89 -11.48 -3.52 -8.91
CA ARG A 89 -10.59 -2.85 -9.85
C ARG A 89 -9.46 -3.79 -10.25
N GLY A 90 -9.36 -4.09 -11.55
CA GLY A 90 -8.23 -4.79 -12.15
C GLY A 90 -7.11 -3.83 -12.51
N PHE A 91 -6.22 -4.25 -13.40
CA PHE A 91 -5.23 -3.34 -13.98
C PHE A 91 -5.84 -2.44 -15.06
N GLU A 92 -5.14 -1.35 -15.39
CA GLU A 92 -5.56 -0.40 -16.42
C GLU A 92 -6.98 0.17 -16.16
N ASN A 93 -7.89 0.03 -17.14
CA ASN A 93 -9.27 0.49 -17.09
C ASN A 93 -10.27 -0.62 -16.71
N GLU A 94 -9.78 -1.80 -16.28
CA GLU A 94 -10.65 -2.90 -15.87
C GLU A 94 -11.32 -2.59 -14.52
N PHE A 95 -12.64 -2.60 -14.52
CA PHE A 95 -13.43 -2.51 -13.31
C PHE A 95 -14.68 -3.36 -13.43
N SER A 96 -14.94 -4.19 -12.44
CA SER A 96 -16.13 -5.03 -12.37
C SER A 96 -17.05 -4.54 -11.26
N ASN A 97 -18.17 -3.91 -11.64
CA ASN A 97 -19.09 -3.26 -10.70
C ASN A 97 -19.72 -4.23 -9.70
N ASP A 98 -20.12 -5.42 -10.17
CA ASP A 98 -20.98 -6.33 -9.42
C ASP A 98 -20.24 -7.57 -8.89
N HIS A 99 -18.90 -7.54 -8.86
CA HIS A 99 -18.14 -8.66 -8.32
C HIS A 99 -17.95 -8.55 -6.80
N TYR A 100 -18.00 -9.72 -6.16
CA TYR A 100 -17.71 -10.03 -4.76
C TYR A 100 -18.61 -9.39 -3.70
N TRP A 101 -19.71 -8.72 -4.06
CA TRP A 101 -20.67 -8.22 -3.06
C TRP A 101 -21.20 -9.36 -2.17
N TRP A 102 -21.37 -10.57 -2.71
CA TRP A 102 -21.84 -11.74 -1.95
C TRP A 102 -20.82 -12.23 -0.89
N LEU A 103 -19.58 -11.70 -0.93
CA LEU A 103 -18.51 -11.97 0.03
C LEU A 103 -18.37 -10.86 1.09
N SER A 104 -19.25 -9.85 1.12
CA SER A 104 -19.26 -8.78 2.14
C SER A 104 -19.26 -9.29 3.57
N TYR A 105 -19.94 -10.42 3.80
CA TYR A 105 -20.10 -11.06 5.11
C TYR A 105 -19.61 -12.52 5.09
N GLU A 106 -18.60 -12.80 4.27
CA GLU A 106 -17.86 -14.06 4.29
C GLU A 106 -16.66 -13.94 5.23
N TRP A 107 -16.63 -14.70 6.33
CA TRP A 107 -15.59 -14.58 7.36
C TRP A 107 -14.17 -14.72 6.81
N ASN A 108 -13.97 -15.65 5.87
CA ASN A 108 -12.68 -15.89 5.27
C ASN A 108 -12.24 -14.75 4.34
N ASN A 109 -13.16 -13.87 3.92
CA ASN A 109 -12.87 -12.70 3.11
C ASN A 109 -12.53 -11.45 3.95
N LEU A 110 -12.62 -11.49 5.29
CA LEU A 110 -12.45 -10.32 6.17
C LEU A 110 -11.10 -10.32 6.89
N TYR A 111 -10.39 -9.18 6.92
CA TYR A 111 -9.02 -9.09 7.43
C TYR A 111 -8.86 -7.95 8.43
N ASN A 112 -8.07 -8.17 9.49
CA ASN A 112 -7.67 -7.11 10.40
C ASN A 112 -6.64 -6.21 9.71
N CYS A 113 -7.03 -4.98 9.34
CA CYS A 113 -6.18 -4.13 8.51
C CYS A 113 -6.01 -2.74 9.13
N CYS A 114 -4.79 -2.19 9.07
CA CYS A 114 -4.59 -0.77 9.40
C CYS A 114 -5.27 0.12 8.35
N LEU A 115 -5.58 1.36 8.74
CA LEU A 115 -6.28 2.32 7.88
C LEU A 115 -5.52 2.59 6.59
N GLU A 116 -4.18 2.68 6.66
CA GLU A 116 -3.34 2.95 5.49
C GLU A 116 -3.39 1.79 4.51
N CYS A 117 -3.16 0.55 4.95
CA CYS A 117 -3.17 -0.61 4.06
C CYS A 117 -4.54 -0.81 3.42
N ASN A 118 -5.63 -0.61 4.18
CA ASN A 118 -6.99 -0.70 3.65
C ASN A 118 -7.25 0.42 2.63
N ARG A 119 -6.80 1.65 2.90
CA ARG A 119 -6.90 2.79 1.97
C ARG A 119 -6.13 2.54 0.66
N TYR A 120 -4.87 2.10 0.76
CA TYR A 120 -4.03 1.83 -0.39
C TYR A 120 -4.61 0.71 -1.26
N LYS A 121 -5.08 -0.37 -0.62
CA LYS A 121 -5.75 -1.49 -1.29
C LYS A 121 -7.08 -1.07 -1.92
N SER A 122 -7.97 -0.43 -1.16
CA SER A 122 -9.29 0.01 -1.64
C SER A 122 -10.01 -1.12 -2.41
N SER A 123 -10.50 -0.85 -3.61
CA SER A 123 -11.10 -1.83 -4.52
C SER A 123 -10.10 -2.55 -5.43
N TRP A 124 -8.79 -2.33 -5.29
CA TRP A 124 -7.81 -3.04 -6.10
C TRP A 124 -7.83 -4.53 -5.80
N PHE A 125 -8.16 -5.30 -6.82
CA PHE A 125 -8.16 -6.75 -6.79
C PHE A 125 -7.86 -7.30 -8.20
N PRO A 126 -6.61 -7.17 -8.69
CA PRO A 126 -6.24 -7.70 -9.99
C PRO A 126 -6.21 -9.23 -9.96
N VAL A 127 -6.83 -9.84 -10.97
CA VAL A 127 -6.87 -11.29 -11.18
C VAL A 127 -6.20 -11.58 -12.51
N LYS A 128 -5.34 -12.59 -12.58
CA LYS A 128 -4.77 -13.05 -13.83
C LYS A 128 -5.79 -13.92 -14.56
N GLY A 129 -6.12 -13.54 -15.80
CA GLY A 129 -7.16 -14.20 -16.58
C GLY A 129 -8.55 -13.63 -16.27
N SER A 130 -9.54 -14.51 -16.19
CA SER A 130 -10.94 -14.13 -15.92
C SER A 130 -11.28 -14.31 -14.44
N ARG A 131 -12.13 -13.41 -13.93
CA ARG A 131 -12.76 -13.58 -12.62
C ARG A 131 -13.75 -14.73 -12.67
N ALA A 132 -13.98 -15.36 -11.52
CA ALA A 132 -15.04 -16.34 -11.35
C ALA A 132 -16.41 -15.67 -11.57
N ALA A 133 -17.40 -16.48 -11.94
CA ALA A 133 -18.75 -16.00 -12.15
C ALA A 133 -19.32 -15.35 -10.87
N THR A 134 -20.26 -14.42 -11.04
CA THR A 134 -20.92 -13.78 -9.89
C THR A 134 -21.64 -14.79 -9.03
N GLU A 135 -21.64 -14.57 -7.71
CA GLU A 135 -22.22 -15.49 -6.70
C GLU A 135 -21.54 -16.87 -6.58
N THR A 136 -20.36 -17.07 -7.19
CA THR A 136 -19.53 -18.26 -6.94
C THR A 136 -19.13 -18.35 -5.47
N LYS A 137 -19.16 -19.55 -4.88
CA LYS A 137 -18.80 -19.74 -3.47
C LYS A 137 -17.33 -19.40 -3.24
N TYR A 138 -17.03 -18.86 -2.05
CA TYR A 138 -15.68 -18.45 -1.67
C TYR A 138 -14.61 -19.52 -1.95
N ASN A 139 -14.83 -20.76 -1.51
CA ASN A 139 -13.85 -21.84 -1.70
C ASN A 139 -13.59 -22.15 -3.18
N ASP A 140 -14.61 -22.03 -4.04
CA ASP A 140 -14.47 -22.26 -5.47
C ASP A 140 -13.72 -21.09 -6.13
N ILE A 141 -13.95 -19.85 -5.69
CA ILE A 141 -13.19 -18.66 -6.12
C ILE A 141 -11.69 -18.83 -5.83
N VAL A 142 -11.34 -19.27 -4.62
CA VAL A 142 -9.94 -19.50 -4.21
C VAL A 142 -9.23 -20.50 -5.12
N ILE A 143 -9.96 -21.47 -5.68
CA ILE A 143 -9.40 -22.51 -6.56
C ILE A 143 -9.33 -22.03 -8.02
N GLN A 144 -10.34 -21.28 -8.47
CA GLN A 144 -10.52 -20.91 -9.87
C GLN A 144 -9.80 -19.61 -10.25
N GLU A 145 -9.70 -18.64 -9.34
CA GLU A 145 -9.09 -17.34 -9.61
C GLU A 145 -7.61 -17.30 -9.24
N GLU A 146 -6.78 -16.76 -10.15
CA GLU A 146 -5.38 -16.45 -9.85
C GLU A 146 -5.27 -14.98 -9.40
N ALA A 147 -5.65 -14.70 -8.15
CA ALA A 147 -5.52 -13.36 -7.56
C ALA A 147 -4.05 -12.93 -7.46
N LEU A 148 -3.75 -11.67 -7.84
CA LEU A 148 -2.39 -11.12 -7.86
C LEU A 148 -2.01 -10.37 -6.58
N LEU A 149 -2.89 -10.34 -5.57
CA LEU A 149 -2.56 -9.94 -4.21
C LEU A 149 -2.28 -11.16 -3.34
N ILE A 150 -1.28 -11.07 -2.46
CA ILE A 150 -1.00 -12.11 -1.46
C ILE A 150 -2.11 -12.09 -0.42
N ASP A 151 -2.79 -13.22 -0.28
CA ASP A 151 -3.68 -13.51 0.82
C ASP A 151 -2.88 -14.15 1.96
N PRO A 152 -2.65 -13.46 3.09
CA PRO A 152 -1.85 -14.01 4.19
C PRO A 152 -2.49 -15.22 4.89
N CYS A 153 -3.71 -15.61 4.54
CA CYS A 153 -4.43 -16.75 5.11
C CYS A 153 -4.54 -17.94 4.14
N ILE A 154 -4.12 -17.78 2.89
CA ILE A 154 -4.10 -18.84 1.87
C ILE A 154 -2.68 -19.01 1.35
N ASP A 155 -2.06 -17.93 0.90
CA ASP A 155 -0.71 -17.92 0.37
C ASP A 155 0.32 -17.90 1.50
N ARG A 156 1.52 -18.41 1.21
CA ARG A 156 2.68 -18.29 2.11
C ARG A 156 3.50 -17.06 1.71
N PRO A 157 3.48 -15.96 2.48
CA PRO A 157 4.10 -14.71 2.03
C PRO A 157 5.61 -14.83 1.78
N GLN A 158 6.31 -15.72 2.48
CA GLN A 158 7.74 -15.99 2.29
C GLN A 158 8.09 -16.60 0.92
N GLU A 159 7.13 -17.18 0.21
CA GLU A 159 7.32 -17.69 -1.15
C GLU A 159 7.27 -16.55 -2.19
N HIS A 160 6.71 -15.40 -1.80
CA HIS A 160 6.51 -14.25 -2.68
C HIS A 160 7.33 -13.02 -2.30
N LEU A 161 7.79 -12.94 -1.06
CA LEU A 161 8.42 -11.76 -0.47
C LEU A 161 9.68 -12.16 0.33
N THR A 162 10.71 -11.33 0.23
CA THR A 162 11.92 -11.37 1.07
C THR A 162 12.21 -9.97 1.61
N TYR A 163 13.30 -9.80 2.36
CA TYR A 163 13.70 -8.53 2.95
C TYR A 163 15.16 -8.20 2.64
N ASN A 164 15.51 -6.92 2.69
CA ASN A 164 16.89 -6.46 2.66
C ASN A 164 17.32 -5.85 4.01
N GLU A 165 18.61 -5.57 4.18
CA GLU A 165 19.20 -5.01 5.41
C GLU A 165 18.66 -3.59 5.74
N ALA A 166 18.19 -2.85 4.74
CA ALA A 166 17.56 -1.55 4.92
C ALA A 166 16.13 -1.64 5.49
N GLY A 167 15.55 -2.84 5.57
CA GLY A 167 14.20 -3.05 6.05
C GLY A 167 13.13 -2.99 4.97
N GLU A 168 13.49 -2.98 3.68
CA GLU A 168 12.54 -3.01 2.57
C GLU A 168 12.03 -4.43 2.30
N MET A 169 10.80 -4.57 1.80
CA MET A 169 10.31 -5.84 1.22
C MET A 169 10.77 -5.90 -0.22
N VAL A 170 11.29 -7.05 -0.63
CA VAL A 170 11.70 -7.32 -2.01
C VAL A 170 10.81 -8.44 -2.54
N SER A 171 10.24 -8.24 -3.72
CA SER A 171 9.38 -9.24 -4.37
C SER A 171 10.20 -10.38 -4.98
N LEU A 172 9.77 -11.61 -4.76
CA LEU A 172 10.27 -12.82 -5.45
C LEU A 172 9.39 -13.21 -6.64
N THR A 173 8.13 -12.73 -6.67
CA THR A 173 7.13 -13.09 -7.67
C THR A 173 6.32 -11.86 -8.10
N THR A 174 5.59 -11.97 -9.22
CA THR A 174 4.65 -10.93 -9.69
C THR A 174 3.56 -10.63 -8.67
N LYS A 175 3.05 -11.65 -7.97
CA LYS A 175 2.06 -11.51 -6.89
C LYS A 175 2.63 -10.69 -5.72
N GLY A 176 3.88 -10.97 -5.34
CA GLY A 176 4.61 -10.17 -4.34
C GLY A 176 4.85 -8.72 -4.76
N LYS A 177 5.28 -8.49 -6.00
CA LYS A 177 5.49 -7.14 -6.54
C LYS A 177 4.19 -6.33 -6.53
N THR A 178 3.13 -6.91 -7.08
CA THR A 178 1.79 -6.32 -7.13
C THR A 178 1.29 -5.95 -5.73
N THR A 179 1.48 -6.84 -4.75
CA THR A 179 1.11 -6.60 -3.35
C THR A 179 1.88 -5.46 -2.72
N ILE A 180 3.22 -5.41 -2.89
CA ILE A 180 4.06 -4.31 -2.38
C ILE A 180 3.60 -2.98 -2.99
N GLU A 181 3.35 -2.95 -4.30
CA GLU A 181 3.02 -1.73 -5.03
C GLU A 181 1.59 -1.22 -4.77
N ILE A 182 0.60 -2.10 -4.67
CA ILE A 182 -0.80 -1.71 -4.39
C ILE A 182 -0.94 -1.27 -2.93
N ILE A 183 -0.47 -2.08 -1.98
CA ILE A 183 -0.66 -1.85 -0.54
C ILE A 183 0.38 -0.86 0.04
N LYS A 184 1.41 -0.50 -0.76
CA LYS A 184 2.54 0.37 -0.36
C LYS A 184 3.27 -0.14 0.87
N LEU A 185 3.68 -1.41 0.82
CA LEU A 185 4.40 -2.07 1.93
C LEU A 185 5.80 -1.48 2.17
N ASN A 186 6.38 -0.75 1.21
CA ASN A 186 7.65 -0.04 1.34
C ASN A 186 7.49 1.49 1.54
N ARG A 187 6.36 1.94 2.11
CA ARG A 187 6.30 3.33 2.63
C ARG A 187 7.34 3.53 3.73
N SER A 188 7.90 4.74 3.81
CA SER A 188 9.07 5.05 4.65
C SER A 188 8.88 4.68 6.11
N GLU A 189 7.69 4.93 6.67
CA GLU A 189 7.39 4.65 8.07
C GLU A 189 7.51 3.14 8.37
N LEU A 190 7.13 2.28 7.42
CA LEU A 190 7.26 0.81 7.54
C LEU A 190 8.68 0.33 7.31
N VAL A 191 9.42 0.94 6.38
CA VAL A 191 10.84 0.59 6.13
C VAL A 191 11.67 0.93 7.35
N GLU A 192 11.49 2.14 7.91
CA GLU A 192 12.19 2.57 9.11
C GLU A 192 11.86 1.70 10.33
N ALA A 193 10.57 1.41 10.55
CA ALA A 193 10.16 0.54 11.67
C ALA A 193 10.78 -0.86 11.55
N ARG A 194 10.81 -1.43 10.33
CA ARG A 194 11.46 -2.71 10.07
C ARG A 194 12.96 -2.64 10.24
N HIS A 195 13.61 -1.58 9.78
CA HIS A 195 15.04 -1.37 10.01
C HIS A 195 15.39 -1.33 11.50
N ARG A 196 14.61 -0.59 12.31
CA ARG A 196 14.76 -0.57 13.77
C ARG A 196 14.60 -1.97 14.38
N THR A 197 13.67 -2.78 13.88
CA THR A 197 13.51 -4.18 14.30
C THR A 197 14.74 -5.02 13.95
N ILE A 198 15.30 -4.88 12.73
CA ILE A 198 16.55 -5.56 12.34
C ILE A 198 17.68 -5.17 13.29
N GLN A 199 17.85 -3.88 13.60
CA GLN A 199 18.93 -3.42 14.48
C GLN A 199 18.82 -4.02 15.88
N LYS A 200 17.62 -4.02 16.48
CA LYS A 200 17.38 -4.67 17.78
C LYS A 200 17.73 -6.16 17.75
N LEU A 201 17.27 -6.86 16.72
CA LEU A 201 17.53 -8.27 16.54
C LEU A 201 19.03 -8.56 16.33
N LYS A 202 19.74 -7.69 15.61
CA LYS A 202 21.18 -7.76 15.38
C LYS A 202 21.98 -7.54 16.67
N THR A 203 21.53 -6.64 17.54
CA THR A 203 22.12 -6.47 18.87
C THR A 203 21.98 -7.75 19.70
N GLN A 204 20.79 -8.36 19.74
CA GLN A 204 20.57 -9.64 20.41
C GLN A 204 21.42 -10.76 19.79
N TRP A 205 21.55 -10.78 18.46
CA TRP A 205 22.38 -11.74 17.75
C TRP A 205 23.87 -11.62 18.12
N ASN A 206 24.40 -10.39 18.18
CA ASN A 206 25.79 -10.16 18.58
C ASN A 206 26.03 -10.53 20.04
N GLU A 207 25.07 -10.26 20.93
CA GLU A 207 25.12 -10.70 22.32
C GLU A 207 25.19 -12.23 22.40
N PHE A 208 24.33 -12.93 21.67
CA PHE A 208 24.36 -14.38 21.55
C PHE A 208 25.73 -14.90 21.06
N LEU A 209 26.33 -14.28 20.04
CA LEU A 209 27.67 -14.64 19.54
C LEU A 209 28.77 -14.43 20.59
N ASN A 210 28.65 -13.42 21.45
CA ASN A 210 29.61 -13.22 22.55
C ASN A 210 29.43 -14.29 23.64
N LEU A 211 28.17 -14.61 23.99
CA LEU A 211 27.86 -15.57 25.03
C LEU A 211 28.23 -17.01 24.63
N ILE A 212 28.08 -17.38 23.36
CA ILE A 212 28.41 -18.73 22.87
C ILE A 212 29.91 -19.03 22.98
N MET A 213 30.77 -18.01 22.88
CA MET A 213 32.23 -18.15 23.05
C MET A 213 32.64 -18.55 24.48
N ARG A 214 31.78 -18.30 25.49
CA ARG A 214 31.96 -18.71 26.89
C ARG A 214 30.75 -19.49 27.39
N LYS A 215 30.31 -20.46 26.60
CA LYS A 215 29.04 -21.19 26.80
C LYS A 215 28.84 -21.73 28.22
N ASN A 216 29.85 -22.34 28.84
CA ASN A 216 29.70 -22.99 30.15
C ASN A 216 29.36 -22.00 31.28
N GLU A 217 29.71 -20.72 31.12
CA GLU A 217 29.44 -19.65 32.11
C GLU A 217 28.10 -18.94 31.83
N ASN A 218 27.57 -19.03 30.61
CA ASN A 218 26.45 -18.21 30.12
C ASN A 218 25.22 -19.03 29.69
N LEU A 219 25.12 -20.30 30.13
CA LEU A 219 24.08 -21.24 29.71
C LEU A 219 22.65 -20.74 29.96
N SER A 220 22.38 -20.06 31.08
CA SER A 220 21.06 -19.52 31.40
C SER A 220 20.64 -18.40 30.43
N LEU A 221 21.50 -17.39 30.23
CA LEU A 221 21.26 -16.27 29.32
C LEU A 221 21.10 -16.75 27.87
N LEU A 222 21.92 -17.72 27.45
CA LEU A 222 21.77 -18.33 26.13
C LEU A 222 20.40 -18.97 25.97
N ASN A 223 19.94 -19.77 26.95
CA ASN A 223 18.63 -20.40 26.90
C ASN A 223 17.47 -19.40 26.84
N GLU A 224 17.57 -18.25 27.51
CA GLU A 224 16.56 -17.20 27.45
C GLU A 224 16.46 -16.55 26.06
N ILE A 225 17.59 -16.19 25.45
CA ILE A 225 17.63 -15.64 24.08
C ILE A 225 17.06 -16.67 23.10
N ILE A 226 17.49 -17.91 23.26
CA ILE A 226 17.08 -19.05 22.45
C ILE A 226 15.58 -19.29 22.52
N TYR A 227 15.02 -19.28 23.73
CA TYR A 227 13.59 -19.41 23.97
C TYR A 227 12.82 -18.26 23.30
N SER A 228 13.30 -17.02 23.48
CA SER A 228 12.70 -15.85 22.84
C SER A 228 12.68 -15.94 21.31
N TRP A 229 13.74 -16.45 20.68
CA TRP A 229 13.76 -16.70 19.24
C TRP A 229 12.87 -17.88 18.84
N GLY A 230 12.77 -18.92 19.65
CA GLY A 230 11.83 -20.02 19.46
C GLY A 230 10.39 -19.52 19.34
N GLU A 231 9.98 -18.58 20.20
CA GLU A 231 8.65 -17.95 20.15
C GLU A 231 8.40 -17.24 18.82
N ILE A 232 9.40 -16.58 18.24
CA ILE A 232 9.26 -15.89 16.94
C ILE A 232 8.81 -16.85 15.83
N PHE A 233 9.29 -18.10 15.84
CA PHE A 233 8.94 -19.11 14.83
C PHE A 233 7.70 -19.90 15.19
N ASN A 234 7.57 -20.30 16.45
CA ASN A 234 6.62 -21.34 16.86
C ASN A 234 5.34 -20.78 17.48
N ASN A 235 5.39 -19.59 18.09
CA ASN A 235 4.23 -19.02 18.74
C ASN A 235 3.38 -18.24 17.72
N GLN A 236 2.27 -18.84 17.32
CA GLN A 236 1.31 -18.23 16.40
C GLN A 236 0.54 -17.06 17.03
N GLU A 237 0.44 -17.00 18.36
CA GLU A 237 -0.27 -15.97 19.13
C GLU A 237 0.63 -14.79 19.52
N LEU A 238 1.93 -14.88 19.21
CA LEU A 238 2.90 -13.86 19.54
C LEU A 238 2.46 -12.53 18.92
N ARG A 239 2.28 -11.49 19.75
CA ARG A 239 1.73 -10.18 19.34
C ARG A 239 2.77 -9.20 18.80
N THR A 240 4.05 -9.57 18.74
CA THR A 240 5.12 -8.66 18.31
C THR A 240 4.96 -8.30 16.83
N SER A 241 5.25 -7.05 16.47
CA SER A 241 5.19 -6.57 15.09
C SER A 241 6.37 -7.07 14.26
N TYR A 242 6.18 -7.13 12.95
CA TYR A 242 7.24 -7.43 11.98
C TYR A 242 7.92 -8.79 12.26
N LEU A 243 7.12 -9.83 12.49
CA LEU A 243 7.61 -11.20 12.65
C LEU A 243 8.23 -11.73 11.37
N GLY A 244 7.67 -11.38 10.21
CA GLY A 244 8.17 -11.84 8.92
C GLY A 244 9.64 -11.48 8.69
N ILE A 245 10.04 -10.25 9.04
CA ILE A 245 11.43 -9.80 8.89
C ILE A 245 12.35 -10.42 9.94
N GLN A 246 11.88 -10.60 11.19
CA GLN A 246 12.65 -11.28 12.23
C GLN A 246 12.96 -12.73 11.86
N ARG A 247 11.94 -13.46 11.39
CA ARG A 247 12.09 -14.85 10.90
C ARG A 247 13.08 -14.94 9.75
N HIS A 248 13.01 -14.01 8.80
CA HIS A 248 13.92 -13.96 7.66
C HIS A 248 15.39 -13.81 8.10
N PHE A 249 15.69 -12.83 8.95
CA PHE A 249 17.07 -12.56 9.37
C PHE A 249 17.63 -13.62 10.31
N LEU A 250 16.84 -14.11 11.27
CA LEU A 250 17.27 -15.23 12.11
C LEU A 250 17.59 -16.45 11.26
N TYR A 251 16.71 -16.83 10.33
CA TYR A 251 16.95 -17.93 9.40
C TYR A 251 18.24 -17.72 8.60
N LYS A 252 18.44 -16.51 8.04
CA LYS A 252 19.63 -16.15 7.27
C LYS A 252 20.91 -16.30 8.10
N TRP A 253 20.97 -15.71 9.29
CA TRP A 253 22.18 -15.74 10.12
C TRP A 253 22.47 -17.13 10.69
N PHE A 254 21.45 -17.90 11.07
CA PHE A 254 21.65 -19.30 11.47
C PHE A 254 22.18 -20.17 10.33
N LYS A 255 21.72 -19.91 9.10
CA LYS A 255 22.22 -20.61 7.90
C LYS A 255 23.67 -20.25 7.59
N GLU A 256 24.05 -18.98 7.71
CA GLU A 256 25.42 -18.50 7.46
C GLU A 256 26.46 -19.07 8.45
N LEU A 257 26.06 -19.43 9.67
CA LEU A 257 26.98 -19.98 10.67
C LEU A 257 27.14 -21.50 10.62
N GLU A 258 26.42 -22.23 9.75
CA GLU A 258 26.45 -23.70 9.67
C GLU A 258 26.16 -24.41 11.03
N ILE A 259 25.49 -23.71 11.96
CA ILE A 259 25.32 -24.12 13.36
C ILE A 259 24.34 -25.30 13.56
N GLN A 260 23.63 -25.73 12.51
CA GLN A 260 22.57 -26.74 12.59
C GLN A 260 23.03 -28.12 13.10
N ASN A 261 24.33 -28.41 13.08
CA ASN A 261 24.91 -29.67 13.56
C ASN A 261 25.51 -29.58 14.98
N ASN A 262 25.42 -28.44 15.67
CA ASN A 262 25.97 -28.27 17.00
C ASN A 262 24.96 -28.80 18.07
N PRO A 263 25.38 -29.68 19.02
CA PRO A 263 24.51 -30.30 20.05
C PRO A 263 23.74 -29.33 20.96
N ILE A 264 24.08 -28.04 20.93
CA ILE A 264 23.33 -26.98 21.63
C ILE A 264 22.00 -26.71 20.93
N PHE A 265 21.98 -26.87 19.62
CA PHE A 265 20.86 -26.58 18.75
C PHE A 265 20.13 -27.86 18.31
N THR A 266 20.49 -29.04 18.83
CA THR A 266 19.73 -30.27 18.55
C THR A 266 18.34 -30.29 19.17
N ASN A 267 18.09 -29.46 20.19
CA ASN A 267 16.73 -29.19 20.70
C ASN A 267 16.05 -28.00 20.01
N PHE A 268 16.78 -27.29 19.15
CA PHE A 268 16.24 -26.29 18.26
C PHE A 268 15.87 -26.96 16.95
N ASN A 269 14.57 -27.21 16.77
CA ASN A 269 14.02 -27.34 15.42
C ASN A 269 14.00 -25.96 14.75
N ILE A 270 15.17 -25.31 14.62
CA ILE A 270 15.34 -24.34 13.54
C ILE A 270 15.46 -25.24 12.31
N PHE A 271 14.70 -24.94 11.26
CA PHE A 271 14.68 -25.61 9.95
C PHE A 271 13.64 -26.73 9.76
N LEU A 272 12.48 -26.26 9.24
CA LEU A 272 11.65 -26.89 8.20
C LEU A 272 10.85 -28.14 8.57
N ASP A 273 9.68 -27.95 9.21
CA ASP A 273 8.51 -28.75 8.83
C ASP A 273 7.72 -27.99 7.77
N ASN A 274 8.08 -28.24 6.51
CA ASN A 274 7.06 -28.31 5.47
C ASN A 274 6.80 -29.81 5.25
N GLU A 275 5.65 -30.24 5.80
CA GLU A 275 4.99 -31.54 5.63
C GLU A 275 5.51 -32.69 6.51
N ASN A 276 4.94 -32.83 7.71
CA ASN A 276 3.93 -33.86 7.97
C ASN A 276 3.44 -33.85 9.43
N MET A 277 2.13 -33.64 9.61
CA MET A 277 1.45 -34.44 10.63
C MET A 277 1.65 -35.92 10.24
N SER A 278 2.07 -36.73 11.22
CA SER A 278 2.43 -38.15 11.12
C SER A 278 3.92 -38.39 10.81
N GLY A 279 4.61 -38.97 11.81
CA GLY A 279 6.06 -38.95 11.90
C GLY A 279 6.79 -40.00 11.06
N LYS A 280 8.01 -39.63 10.65
CA LYS A 280 9.27 -40.40 10.76
C LYS A 280 10.39 -39.61 10.07
N ALA A 281 11.58 -39.64 10.66
CA ALA A 281 12.77 -38.89 10.25
C ALA A 281 13.30 -39.28 8.85
N LEU A 282 13.83 -38.30 8.10
CA LEU A 282 14.55 -38.53 6.85
C LEU A 282 15.94 -37.87 6.84
N LYS A 283 16.91 -38.64 6.35
CA LYS A 283 18.34 -38.33 6.17
C LYS A 283 18.60 -37.89 4.72
N PHE A 284 19.54 -36.97 4.49
CA PHE A 284 20.15 -36.78 3.17
C PHE A 284 21.68 -36.81 3.23
N SER A 285 22.29 -37.31 2.16
CA SER A 285 23.72 -37.57 2.04
C SER A 285 24.44 -36.49 1.22
N PHE A 286 25.73 -36.33 1.54
CA PHE A 286 26.65 -35.27 1.16
C PHE A 286 26.94 -35.12 -0.36
N GLN A 287 26.40 -35.98 -1.24
CA GLN A 287 26.82 -36.08 -2.64
C GLN A 287 26.00 -35.22 -3.63
N GLU A 288 24.87 -34.64 -3.22
CA GLU A 288 24.06 -33.76 -4.09
C GLU A 288 24.50 -32.28 -4.04
N ILE A 289 25.38 -31.93 -3.10
CA ILE A 289 25.88 -30.57 -2.82
C ILE A 289 26.84 -30.05 -3.90
N GLU A 290 27.55 -30.91 -4.64
CA GLU A 290 28.49 -30.45 -5.67
C GLU A 290 27.80 -29.88 -6.93
N ARG A 291 26.52 -30.22 -7.19
CA ARG A 291 25.84 -29.81 -8.43
C ARG A 291 25.11 -28.46 -8.33
N SER A 292 24.80 -27.98 -7.13
CA SER A 292 24.06 -26.73 -6.91
C SER A 292 24.98 -25.51 -6.69
N VAL A 293 26.20 -25.74 -6.18
CA VAL A 293 27.20 -24.69 -5.89
C VAL A 293 27.74 -24.02 -7.17
N ASN A 294 27.63 -24.64 -8.35
CA ASN A 294 28.01 -24.03 -9.62
C ASN A 294 26.90 -23.22 -10.32
N ARG A 295 25.68 -23.10 -9.77
CA ARG A 295 24.63 -22.22 -10.35
C ARG A 295 24.60 -20.80 -9.77
N GLN A 296 25.21 -20.56 -8.61
CA GLN A 296 25.26 -19.23 -7.98
C GLN A 296 26.42 -18.34 -8.45
N LYS A 297 27.16 -18.75 -9.50
CA LYS A 297 28.11 -17.88 -10.23
C LYS A 297 27.61 -17.41 -11.60
N ILE A 298 26.34 -17.66 -11.95
CA ILE A 298 25.72 -17.16 -13.19
C ILE A 298 24.35 -16.55 -12.86
N THR A 299 24.32 -15.41 -12.17
CA THR A 299 23.21 -14.44 -12.24
C THR A 299 23.66 -13.02 -11.86
N ASP A 300 24.90 -12.64 -12.19
CA ASP A 300 25.34 -11.23 -12.30
C ASP A 300 25.44 -10.77 -13.77
N THR A 301 25.02 -11.61 -14.71
CA THR A 301 24.94 -11.29 -16.15
C THR A 301 23.69 -11.90 -16.78
N THR A 302 22.52 -11.40 -16.38
CA THR A 302 21.31 -11.34 -17.22
C THR A 302 20.37 -10.29 -16.63
N ARG A 303 20.81 -9.03 -16.66
CA ARG A 303 19.89 -7.95 -16.97
C ARG A 303 19.59 -8.09 -18.46
N GLU A 304 18.42 -8.64 -18.77
CA GLU A 304 17.55 -8.26 -19.90
C GLU A 304 16.58 -9.39 -20.27
N ASN A 305 15.37 -8.96 -20.62
CA ASN A 305 14.33 -9.69 -21.34
C ASN A 305 13.58 -10.80 -20.59
N ASN A 306 12.67 -10.37 -19.73
CA ASN A 306 11.31 -10.91 -19.72
C ASN A 306 10.31 -9.76 -19.60
N LYS A 307 10.03 -9.11 -20.74
CA LYS A 307 8.80 -8.35 -20.96
C LYS A 307 7.64 -9.34 -21.07
N ALA A 308 7.19 -9.87 -19.94
CA ALA A 308 5.75 -10.02 -19.77
C ALA A 308 5.26 -8.65 -19.33
N VAL A 309 4.71 -7.89 -20.27
CA VAL A 309 4.07 -6.60 -20.01
C VAL A 309 2.82 -6.88 -19.18
N THR A 310 2.96 -7.03 -17.87
CA THR A 310 1.89 -6.65 -16.96
C THR A 310 2.06 -5.16 -16.73
N ASN A 311 1.04 -4.41 -17.14
CA ASN A 311 1.02 -2.95 -17.18
C ASN A 311 1.00 -2.38 -15.75
N LEU A 312 2.11 -2.54 -15.02
CA LEU A 312 2.30 -2.09 -13.63
C LEU A 312 2.45 -0.56 -13.55
N ASP A 313 2.65 0.10 -14.68
CA ASP A 313 2.69 1.57 -14.76
C ASP A 313 1.36 2.22 -14.32
N GLY A 314 0.24 1.47 -14.37
CA GLY A 314 -1.07 1.92 -13.89
C GLY A 314 -1.31 1.86 -12.37
N ILE A 315 -0.37 1.31 -11.58
CA ILE A 315 -0.58 0.96 -10.14
C ILE A 315 -0.02 2.04 -9.19
N ARG A 316 0.58 3.11 -9.71
CA ARG A 316 1.25 4.09 -8.85
C ARG A 316 0.27 5.06 -8.20
N HIS A 317 -0.41 4.62 -7.13
CA HIS A 317 -0.84 5.55 -6.08
C HIS A 317 0.40 6.23 -5.52
N ILE A 318 0.48 7.54 -5.64
CA ILE A 318 1.67 8.29 -5.29
C ILE A 318 1.24 9.36 -4.30
N TYR A 319 1.91 9.37 -3.15
CA TYR A 319 1.72 10.36 -2.12
C TYR A 319 3.02 11.13 -1.98
N VAL A 320 2.93 12.45 -1.87
CA VAL A 320 4.08 13.29 -1.55
C VAL A 320 4.43 13.06 -0.08
N GLU A 321 5.64 12.57 0.15
CA GLU A 321 6.20 12.35 1.47
C GLU A 321 6.90 13.60 1.98
N LYS A 322 7.68 14.25 1.12
CA LYS A 322 8.50 15.41 1.47
C LYS A 322 8.71 16.30 0.26
N ILE A 323 8.80 17.61 0.49
CA ILE A 323 9.20 18.59 -0.52
C ILE A 323 10.36 19.46 -0.02
N GLU A 324 11.35 19.65 -0.88
CA GLU A 324 12.47 20.56 -0.67
C GLU A 324 12.48 21.61 -1.79
N LEU A 325 12.56 22.88 -1.43
CA LEU A 325 12.69 24.00 -2.34
C LEU A 325 14.01 24.73 -2.08
N LYS A 326 14.67 25.16 -3.16
CA LYS A 326 15.79 26.09 -3.11
C LYS A 326 15.58 27.19 -4.14
N ASN A 327 15.75 28.45 -3.70
CA ASN A 327 15.67 29.64 -4.55
C ASN A 327 14.38 29.72 -5.40
N PHE A 328 13.25 29.34 -4.81
CA PHE A 328 11.95 29.33 -5.47
C PHE A 328 11.07 30.48 -4.95
N LYS A 329 10.80 31.48 -5.80
CA LYS A 329 10.02 32.68 -5.47
C LYS A 329 10.50 33.35 -4.17
N CYS A 330 9.68 33.33 -3.12
CA CYS A 330 10.03 33.90 -1.82
C CYS A 330 11.00 33.03 -1.01
N PHE A 331 11.12 31.73 -1.30
CA PHE A 331 11.88 30.78 -0.50
C PHE A 331 13.35 30.70 -0.95
N SER A 332 14.29 31.02 -0.05
CA SER A 332 15.72 30.69 -0.28
C SER A 332 15.96 29.19 -0.08
N LYS A 333 15.41 28.65 1.01
CA LYS A 333 15.37 27.21 1.31
C LYS A 333 14.07 26.91 2.06
N LEU A 334 13.38 25.85 1.69
CA LEU A 334 12.23 25.32 2.42
C LEU A 334 12.30 23.79 2.39
N GLU A 335 11.98 23.15 3.51
CA GLU A 335 11.87 21.71 3.62
C GLU A 335 10.62 21.40 4.43
N LEU A 336 9.70 20.64 3.84
CA LEU A 336 8.45 20.22 4.49
C LEU A 336 8.30 18.71 4.38
N ASP A 337 8.14 18.07 5.53
CA ASP A 337 7.93 16.63 5.66
C ASP A 337 6.47 16.37 6.07
N PHE A 338 5.78 15.54 5.29
CA PHE A 338 4.38 15.19 5.47
C PHE A 338 4.18 13.83 6.15
N SER A 339 5.26 13.06 6.41
CA SER A 339 5.20 11.75 7.05
C SER A 339 4.57 11.80 8.46
N ASN A 340 4.88 12.84 9.23
CA ASN A 340 4.45 12.99 10.63
C ASN A 340 2.96 13.37 10.82
N ASN A 341 2.28 13.87 9.78
CA ASN A 341 0.89 14.34 9.90
C ASN A 341 -0.15 13.21 9.78
N ARG A 342 0.28 11.96 9.54
CA ARG A 342 -0.62 10.80 9.46
C ARG A 342 -1.03 10.28 10.84
N GLY A 343 -0.22 10.50 11.87
CA GLY A 343 -0.47 10.03 13.25
C GLY A 343 -1.19 11.02 14.18
N ILE A 344 -1.34 12.30 13.81
CA ILE A 344 -1.90 13.31 14.73
C ILE A 344 -3.43 13.22 14.84
N ALA A 345 -4.12 12.70 13.81
CA ALA A 345 -5.57 12.48 13.84
C ALA A 345 -6.03 11.43 14.87
N GLU A 346 -5.12 10.60 15.41
CA GLU A 346 -5.47 9.56 16.38
C GLU A 346 -5.63 10.08 17.82
N SER A 347 -5.19 11.30 18.11
CA SER A 347 -4.97 11.72 19.52
C SER A 347 -5.98 12.71 20.11
N LYS A 348 -6.97 13.24 19.36
CA LYS A 348 -7.83 14.32 19.91
C LYS A 348 -9.35 14.27 19.67
N THR A 349 -9.93 13.24 19.07
CA THR A 349 -11.40 13.14 18.99
C THR A 349 -11.91 11.79 19.51
N LYS A 350 -12.44 11.80 20.75
CA LYS A 350 -13.32 10.75 21.30
C LYS A 350 -14.70 10.70 20.61
N GLN A 351 -14.81 11.13 19.36
CA GLN A 351 -16.05 11.10 18.60
C GLN A 351 -15.84 10.44 17.24
N GLU A 352 -16.73 9.49 17.00
CA GLU A 352 -16.90 8.57 15.88
C GLU A 352 -16.98 9.25 14.50
N ASN A 353 -15.85 9.71 13.98
CA ASN A 353 -15.74 9.97 12.54
C ASN A 353 -14.48 9.27 11.99
N PRO A 354 -14.62 8.10 11.36
CA PRO A 354 -13.48 7.31 10.88
C PRO A 354 -13.02 7.78 9.49
N LEU A 355 -12.85 9.08 9.28
CA LEU A 355 -12.44 9.64 7.99
C LEU A 355 -11.76 11.00 8.22
N LEU A 356 -10.54 10.99 8.76
CA LEU A 356 -9.66 12.14 8.58
C LEU A 356 -8.66 11.77 7.49
N GLU A 357 -9.11 11.99 6.25
CA GLU A 357 -8.19 12.33 5.17
C GLU A 357 -7.29 13.47 5.70
N PRO A 358 -5.96 13.41 5.55
CA PRO A 358 -5.13 14.54 5.94
C PRO A 358 -5.37 15.66 4.92
N TRP A 359 -6.40 16.48 5.15
CA TRP A 359 -6.57 17.76 4.49
C TRP A 359 -5.42 18.63 4.99
N VAL A 360 -4.36 18.71 4.19
CA VAL A 360 -3.23 19.57 4.52
C VAL A 360 -3.61 20.99 4.18
N LEU A 361 -3.89 21.78 5.22
CA LEU A 361 -4.20 23.18 5.08
C LEU A 361 -2.96 24.02 5.38
N PHE A 362 -2.49 24.78 4.39
CA PHE A 362 -1.46 25.79 4.60
C PHE A 362 -2.13 27.09 5.06
N LEU A 363 -1.97 27.44 6.34
CA LEU A 363 -2.46 28.66 6.94
C LEU A 363 -1.34 29.71 7.06
N GLY A 364 -1.71 30.99 7.00
CA GLY A 364 -0.78 32.10 7.15
C GLY A 364 -1.32 33.38 6.52
N GLU A 365 -0.60 34.49 6.68
CA GLU A 365 -0.96 35.79 6.09
C GLU A 365 -0.83 35.81 4.56
N ASN A 366 -1.36 36.84 3.91
CA ASN A 366 -1.19 37.02 2.47
C ASN A 366 0.28 37.35 2.15
N GLY A 367 0.82 36.76 1.08
CA GLY A 367 2.20 37.00 0.66
C GLY A 367 3.26 36.06 1.25
N VAL A 368 2.95 35.24 2.27
CA VAL A 368 3.92 34.31 2.91
C VAL A 368 4.34 33.12 2.03
N GLY A 369 3.83 33.01 0.80
CA GLY A 369 4.25 31.98 -0.16
C GLY A 369 3.37 30.73 -0.24
N LYS A 370 2.16 30.72 0.35
CA LYS A 370 1.22 29.58 0.28
C LYS A 370 0.95 29.13 -1.18
N SER A 371 0.57 30.06 -2.05
CA SER A 371 0.34 29.78 -3.47
C SER A 371 1.63 29.43 -4.22
N SER A 372 2.78 29.94 -3.76
CA SER A 372 4.09 29.57 -4.31
C SER A 372 4.39 28.11 -4.04
N LEU A 373 4.15 27.63 -2.82
CA LEU A 373 4.33 26.22 -2.46
C LEU A 373 3.43 25.29 -3.30
N LEU A 374 2.15 25.63 -3.48
CA LEU A 374 1.23 24.86 -4.34
C LEU A 374 1.72 24.82 -5.80
N LYS A 375 2.23 25.94 -6.32
CA LYS A 375 2.84 25.99 -7.66
C LYS A 375 4.08 25.12 -7.77
N ALA A 376 4.92 25.08 -6.74
CA ALA A 376 6.10 24.21 -6.72
C ALA A 376 5.71 22.72 -6.77
N ILE A 377 4.72 22.31 -5.98
CA ILE A 377 4.18 20.94 -5.99
C ILE A 377 3.63 20.60 -7.38
N ALA A 378 2.83 21.49 -7.96
CA ALA A 378 2.26 21.30 -9.30
C ALA A 378 3.35 21.14 -10.38
N ILE A 379 4.35 22.04 -10.41
CA ILE A 379 5.48 21.95 -11.36
C ILE A 379 6.22 20.62 -11.16
N GLY A 380 6.56 20.28 -9.92
CA GLY A 380 7.33 19.07 -9.63
C GLY A 380 6.66 17.76 -10.05
N LEU A 381 5.33 17.71 -10.06
CA LEU A 381 4.57 16.50 -10.41
C LEU A 381 4.10 16.44 -11.87
N SER A 382 4.21 17.55 -12.64
CA SER A 382 3.65 17.64 -14.00
C SER A 382 4.58 17.13 -15.11
N GLY A 383 5.89 17.07 -14.88
CA GLY A 383 6.87 16.65 -15.89
C GLY A 383 7.11 17.64 -17.03
N ASN A 384 8.15 17.37 -17.82
CA ASN A 384 8.68 18.32 -18.82
C ASN A 384 7.69 18.70 -19.92
N GLU A 385 6.97 17.73 -20.50
CA GLU A 385 6.04 17.99 -21.59
C GLU A 385 4.95 18.98 -21.15
N TYR A 386 4.38 18.75 -19.97
CA TYR A 386 3.35 19.60 -19.42
C TYR A 386 3.91 20.96 -18.97
N ILE A 387 5.09 21.01 -18.32
CA ILE A 387 5.72 22.27 -17.90
C ILE A 387 5.93 23.21 -19.09
N LYS A 388 6.37 22.69 -20.25
CA LYS A 388 6.51 23.48 -21.48
C LYS A 388 5.17 24.07 -21.93
N SER A 389 4.07 23.32 -21.78
CA SER A 389 2.72 23.77 -22.14
C SER A 389 2.13 24.85 -21.23
N LEU A 390 2.66 24.99 -20.01
CA LEU A 390 2.25 26.05 -19.08
C LEU A 390 2.70 27.45 -19.51
N CYS A 391 3.65 27.55 -20.46
CA CYS A 391 4.22 28.81 -20.93
C CYS A 391 4.78 29.69 -19.80
N ILE A 392 5.25 29.08 -18.71
CA ILE A 392 5.88 29.79 -17.58
C ILE A 392 7.38 29.97 -17.86
N SER A 393 7.91 31.14 -17.51
CA SER A 393 9.36 31.39 -17.61
C SER A 393 10.10 31.06 -16.31
N GLY A 394 11.35 30.64 -16.43
CA GLY A 394 12.21 30.38 -15.28
C GLY A 394 12.40 31.61 -14.39
N LYS A 395 12.46 32.80 -15.01
CA LYS A 395 12.47 34.11 -14.34
C LYS A 395 11.30 34.34 -13.39
N GLU A 396 10.10 33.82 -13.68
CA GLU A 396 8.91 34.00 -12.84
C GLU A 396 8.92 33.14 -11.57
N ILE A 397 9.69 32.06 -11.56
CA ILE A 397 9.75 31.12 -10.44
C ILE A 397 11.06 31.20 -9.67
N LEU A 398 12.13 31.70 -10.28
CA LEU A 398 13.41 31.91 -9.64
C LEU A 398 13.34 33.06 -8.63
N LYS A 399 13.97 32.86 -7.47
CA LYS A 399 14.13 33.92 -6.47
C LYS A 399 14.99 35.06 -7.03
N HIS A 400 14.65 36.29 -6.66
CA HIS A 400 15.42 37.48 -7.05
C HIS A 400 16.91 37.34 -6.66
N ASP A 401 17.80 37.82 -7.52
CA ASP A 401 19.28 37.75 -7.40
C ASP A 401 19.91 36.34 -7.37
N GLU A 402 19.13 35.29 -7.56
CA GLU A 402 19.66 33.93 -7.64
C GLU A 402 19.91 33.51 -9.09
N LYS A 403 20.89 32.62 -9.30
CA LYS A 403 21.23 32.12 -10.65
C LYS A 403 20.45 30.85 -11.00
N ASN A 404 20.27 29.97 -10.01
CA ASN A 404 19.66 28.66 -10.17
C ASN A 404 18.84 28.30 -8.91
N GLY A 405 17.84 27.44 -9.08
CA GLY A 405 17.05 26.87 -7.99
C GLY A 405 16.59 25.45 -8.32
N TYR A 406 15.98 24.79 -7.33
CA TYR A 406 15.38 23.47 -7.53
C TYR A 406 14.11 23.27 -6.72
N ILE A 407 13.24 22.40 -7.23
CA ILE A 407 12.14 21.75 -6.51
C ILE A 407 12.50 20.27 -6.44
N LYS A 408 12.45 19.66 -5.27
CA LYS A 408 12.65 18.22 -5.10
C LYS A 408 11.46 17.62 -4.34
N ILE A 409 10.82 16.63 -4.93
CA ILE A 409 9.64 15.96 -4.37
C ILE A 409 9.99 14.49 -4.12
N HIS A 410 9.90 14.08 -2.85
CA HIS A 410 10.03 12.69 -2.45
C HIS A 410 8.64 12.06 -2.39
N LEU A 411 8.50 10.92 -3.03
CA LEU A 411 7.25 10.17 -3.06
C LEU A 411 7.36 8.94 -2.18
N VAL A 412 6.26 8.59 -1.52
CA VAL A 412 6.20 7.42 -0.64
C VAL A 412 6.60 6.14 -1.40
N GLY A 413 7.67 5.50 -0.94
CA GLY A 413 8.18 4.25 -1.49
C GLY A 413 8.95 4.39 -2.81
N ALA A 414 9.26 5.61 -3.25
CA ALA A 414 10.15 5.84 -4.39
C ALA A 414 11.61 5.88 -3.95
N ILE A 415 12.50 5.22 -4.71
CA ILE A 415 13.94 5.19 -4.44
C ILE A 415 14.59 6.57 -4.67
N ASN A 416 14.15 7.25 -5.75
CA ASN A 416 14.70 8.55 -6.14
C ASN A 416 13.60 9.62 -6.13
N PRO A 417 13.90 10.83 -5.64
CA PRO A 417 12.96 11.95 -5.73
C PRO A 417 12.84 12.47 -7.16
N ILE A 418 11.73 13.14 -7.43
CA ILE A 418 11.57 13.96 -8.63
C ILE A 418 12.30 15.27 -8.40
N ILE A 419 13.14 15.71 -9.35
CA ILE A 419 13.89 16.95 -9.26
C ILE A 419 13.53 17.83 -10.45
N VAL A 420 13.12 19.07 -10.19
CA VAL A 420 12.99 20.12 -11.20
C VAL A 420 14.05 21.17 -10.93
N ASN A 421 15.02 21.27 -11.83
CA ASN A 421 16.04 22.32 -11.81
C ASN A 421 15.58 23.47 -12.70
N PHE A 422 15.79 24.70 -12.26
CA PHE A 422 15.45 25.88 -13.04
C PHE A 422 16.47 26.99 -12.87
N ASN A 423 16.60 27.78 -13.93
CA ASN A 423 17.33 29.05 -13.96
C ASN A 423 16.48 30.09 -14.69
N ILE A 424 17.07 31.20 -15.14
CA ILE A 424 16.30 32.25 -15.84
C ILE A 424 15.68 31.73 -17.15
N ASP A 425 16.39 30.84 -17.86
CA ASP A 425 16.09 30.44 -19.23
C ASP A 425 15.37 29.08 -19.33
N THR A 426 15.55 28.22 -18.34
CA THR A 426 15.17 26.80 -18.43
C THR A 426 14.50 26.30 -17.16
N ILE A 427 13.57 25.37 -17.35
CA ILE A 427 12.91 24.58 -16.30
C ILE A 427 12.94 23.14 -16.77
N ILE A 428 13.65 22.26 -16.06
CA ILE A 428 13.91 20.88 -16.47
C ILE A 428 13.60 19.95 -15.30
N SER A 429 12.66 19.05 -15.51
CA SER A 429 12.25 17.96 -14.62
C SER A 429 12.99 16.67 -14.96
N THR A 430 13.21 15.82 -13.94
CA THR A 430 13.68 14.44 -14.11
C THR A 430 12.64 13.50 -14.68
N ILE A 431 11.37 13.91 -14.73
CA ILE A 431 10.28 13.14 -15.34
C ILE A 431 9.76 13.86 -16.60
N GLU A 432 9.50 13.09 -17.66
CA GLU A 432 9.03 13.66 -18.93
C GLU A 432 7.51 13.89 -18.92
N GLN A 433 6.76 12.95 -18.33
CA GLN A 433 5.30 12.99 -18.20
C GLN A 433 4.85 13.00 -16.74
N PRO A 434 3.63 13.48 -16.45
CA PRO A 434 3.04 13.36 -15.13
C PRO A 434 2.99 11.90 -14.70
N ILE A 435 3.50 11.61 -13.51
CA ILE A 435 3.42 10.25 -12.92
C ILE A 435 2.17 10.08 -12.05
N VAL A 436 1.42 11.15 -11.83
CA VAL A 436 0.21 11.21 -11.01
C VAL A 436 -0.85 12.07 -11.65
N ASN A 437 -2.11 11.80 -11.28
CA ASN A 437 -3.21 12.73 -11.48
C ASN A 437 -3.06 13.93 -10.53
N VAL A 438 -2.64 15.07 -11.07
CA VAL A 438 -2.55 16.36 -10.38
C VAL A 438 -3.57 17.31 -10.94
N VAL A 439 -4.39 17.81 -10.03
CA VAL A 439 -5.39 18.83 -10.33
C VAL A 439 -5.12 20.02 -9.41
N ALA A 440 -4.95 21.20 -9.98
CA ALA A 440 -4.66 22.40 -9.18
C ALA A 440 -5.44 23.62 -9.65
N TYR A 441 -6.00 24.33 -8.68
CA TYR A 441 -6.80 25.53 -8.89
C TYR A 441 -6.16 26.73 -8.19
N ASN A 442 -6.31 27.91 -8.79
CA ASN A 442 -5.94 29.17 -8.15
C ASN A 442 -7.00 29.57 -7.09
N SER A 443 -6.82 30.72 -6.43
CA SER A 443 -7.80 31.28 -5.49
C SER A 443 -8.94 32.05 -6.17
N ILE A 444 -8.76 32.45 -7.42
CA ILE A 444 -9.74 33.25 -8.17
C ILE A 444 -10.86 32.33 -8.70
N ARG A 445 -12.11 32.75 -8.51
CA ARG A 445 -13.31 32.07 -9.04
C ARG A 445 -14.03 33.02 -9.98
N LEU A 446 -13.90 32.80 -11.28
CA LEU A 446 -14.64 33.55 -12.28
C LEU A 446 -15.99 32.87 -12.55
N LYS A 447 -17.02 33.67 -12.86
CA LYS A 447 -18.27 33.12 -13.38
C LYS A 447 -18.00 32.47 -14.75
N PRO A 448 -18.54 31.28 -15.04
CA PRO A 448 -18.41 30.61 -16.33
C PRO A 448 -19.15 31.41 -17.40
N THR A 449 -18.48 32.43 -17.92
CA THR A 449 -18.99 33.29 -19.00
C THR A 449 -18.27 32.90 -20.27
N VAL A 450 -19.01 32.62 -21.34
CA VAL A 450 -18.45 32.26 -22.65
C VAL A 450 -17.40 33.30 -23.06
N GLY A 451 -16.22 32.81 -23.46
CA GLY A 451 -15.08 33.66 -23.88
C GLY A 451 -14.22 34.24 -22.74
N LYS A 452 -14.65 34.15 -21.47
CA LYS A 452 -13.83 34.57 -20.31
C LYS A 452 -13.06 33.42 -19.67
N ILE A 453 -13.54 32.20 -19.86
CA ILE A 453 -12.90 30.99 -19.36
C ILE A 453 -12.77 30.02 -20.52
N MET A 454 -11.56 29.54 -20.75
CA MET A 454 -11.27 28.52 -21.75
C MET A 454 -11.01 27.18 -21.06
N PRO A 455 -11.61 26.07 -21.51
CA PRO A 455 -11.21 24.76 -21.02
C PRO A 455 -9.75 24.48 -21.40
N GLU A 456 -9.04 23.85 -20.50
CA GLU A 456 -7.73 23.29 -20.79
C GLU A 456 -7.89 22.14 -21.80
N ASN A 457 -7.67 22.44 -23.09
CA ASN A 457 -7.92 21.52 -24.20
C ASN A 457 -6.83 20.47 -24.41
N VAL A 458 -5.77 20.45 -23.59
CA VAL A 458 -4.64 19.57 -23.83
C VAL A 458 -4.90 18.22 -23.18
N GLU A 459 -4.86 17.15 -23.99
CA GLU A 459 -4.95 15.76 -23.55
C GLU A 459 -3.65 15.29 -22.86
N PHE A 460 -3.14 16.05 -21.90
CA PHE A 460 -2.07 15.53 -21.05
C PHE A 460 -2.66 14.54 -20.06
N TYR A 461 -2.20 13.29 -20.16
CA TYR A 461 -2.50 12.28 -19.18
C TYR A 461 -1.96 12.71 -17.81
N GLY A 462 -2.85 12.94 -16.85
CA GLY A 462 -2.49 13.11 -15.45
C GLY A 462 -2.23 14.52 -14.94
N ALA A 463 -2.10 15.59 -15.75
CA ALA A 463 -1.91 16.94 -15.21
C ALA A 463 -2.94 17.94 -15.74
N LYS A 464 -3.59 18.65 -14.81
CA LYS A 464 -4.50 19.78 -15.06
C LYS A 464 -4.24 20.85 -14.01
N VAL A 465 -3.19 21.62 -14.20
CA VAL A 465 -2.74 22.64 -13.24
C VAL A 465 -2.70 24.04 -13.85
N LYS A 466 -3.07 24.22 -15.13
CA LYS A 466 -2.99 25.52 -15.81
C LYS A 466 -3.81 26.60 -15.09
N ASN A 467 -4.98 26.26 -14.55
CA ASN A 467 -5.80 27.19 -13.75
C ASN A 467 -5.01 27.83 -12.59
N LEU A 468 -4.11 27.08 -11.94
CA LEU A 468 -3.27 27.57 -10.85
C LEU A 468 -2.33 28.72 -11.28
N PHE A 469 -1.89 28.69 -12.54
CA PHE A 469 -0.98 29.69 -13.12
C PHE A 469 -1.76 30.82 -13.80
N ASP A 470 -2.83 30.48 -14.50
CA ASP A 470 -3.69 31.40 -15.23
C ASP A 470 -5.17 31.09 -14.96
N TYR A 471 -5.84 32.00 -14.25
CA TYR A 471 -7.23 31.85 -13.82
C TYR A 471 -8.24 31.93 -14.97
N THR A 472 -7.82 32.28 -16.19
CA THR A 472 -8.66 32.29 -17.39
C THR A 472 -8.87 30.90 -17.98
N PHE A 473 -8.20 29.86 -17.46
CA PHE A 473 -8.41 28.48 -17.87
C PHE A 473 -9.26 27.72 -16.85
N SER A 474 -10.28 26.95 -17.28
CA SER A 474 -10.89 25.91 -16.44
C SER A 474 -10.15 24.59 -16.62
N LEU A 475 -10.26 23.67 -15.66
CA LEU A 475 -9.61 22.37 -15.78
C LEU A 475 -10.21 21.48 -16.85
N LEU A 476 -11.54 21.45 -16.91
CA LEU A 476 -12.29 20.72 -17.91
C LEU A 476 -13.65 21.37 -18.07
N ASP A 477 -14.23 21.17 -19.24
CA ASP A 477 -15.65 21.33 -19.44
C ASP A 477 -16.35 20.07 -18.93
N ALA A 478 -16.96 20.16 -17.74
CA ALA A 478 -17.59 19.02 -17.08
C ALA A 478 -18.79 18.48 -17.88
N GLU A 479 -19.53 19.35 -18.57
CA GLU A 479 -20.70 18.96 -19.36
C GLU A 479 -20.27 18.18 -20.60
N ILE A 480 -19.31 18.71 -21.35
CA ILE A 480 -18.74 18.01 -22.52
C ILE A 480 -18.05 16.71 -22.11
N TRP A 481 -17.35 16.71 -20.96
CA TRP A 481 -16.70 15.50 -20.48
C TRP A 481 -17.70 14.42 -20.09
N LEU A 482 -18.72 14.76 -19.28
CA LEU A 482 -19.75 13.81 -18.84
C LEU A 482 -20.53 13.22 -20.02
N THR A 483 -20.89 14.04 -21.02
CA THR A 483 -21.64 13.61 -22.21
C THR A 483 -20.83 12.69 -23.14
N LYS A 484 -19.50 12.71 -23.07
CA LYS A 484 -18.61 11.84 -23.85
C LYS A 484 -18.30 10.50 -23.16
N LEU A 485 -18.70 10.32 -21.89
CA LEU A 485 -18.43 9.08 -21.17
C LEU A 485 -19.27 7.93 -21.71
N LYS A 486 -18.67 6.74 -21.77
CA LYS A 486 -19.44 5.50 -21.91
C LYS A 486 -20.37 5.34 -20.71
N GLU A 487 -21.53 4.73 -20.92
CA GLU A 487 -22.59 4.59 -19.91
C GLU A 487 -22.10 3.95 -18.60
N ASP A 488 -21.26 2.92 -18.69
CA ASP A 488 -20.67 2.24 -17.53
C ASP A 488 -19.72 3.14 -16.72
N ILE A 489 -18.99 4.04 -17.39
CA ILE A 489 -18.12 5.02 -16.74
C ILE A 489 -18.96 6.14 -16.16
N PHE A 490 -19.96 6.63 -16.90
CA PHE A 490 -20.88 7.67 -16.46
C PHE A 490 -21.61 7.27 -15.17
N ASN A 491 -22.15 6.06 -15.11
CA ASN A 491 -22.87 5.57 -13.93
C ASN A 491 -21.95 5.50 -12.69
N ARG A 492 -20.69 5.10 -12.87
CA ARG A 492 -19.68 5.13 -11.79
C ARG A 492 -19.37 6.56 -11.33
N VAL A 493 -19.17 7.48 -12.26
CA VAL A 493 -18.93 8.90 -11.94
C VAL A 493 -20.13 9.50 -11.22
N ALA A 494 -21.36 9.20 -11.68
CA ALA A 494 -22.59 9.65 -11.06
C ALA A 494 -22.72 9.14 -9.61
N LEU A 495 -22.41 7.87 -9.35
CA LEU A 495 -22.35 7.32 -7.99
C LEU A 495 -21.38 8.12 -7.11
N THR A 496 -20.15 8.32 -7.56
CA THR A 496 -19.14 9.07 -6.81
C THR A 496 -19.56 10.52 -6.57
N LEU A 497 -20.18 11.18 -7.54
CA LEU A 497 -20.69 12.55 -7.38
C LEU A 497 -21.84 12.60 -6.37
N LYS A 498 -22.78 11.64 -6.41
CA LYS A 498 -23.84 11.54 -5.39
C LYS A 498 -23.25 11.33 -4.00
N ASP A 499 -22.31 10.40 -3.87
CA ASP A 499 -21.62 10.11 -2.61
C ASP A 499 -20.93 11.40 -2.07
N LEU A 500 -20.27 12.19 -2.93
CA LEU A 500 -19.61 13.44 -2.54
C LEU A 500 -20.57 14.58 -2.19
N MET A 501 -21.75 14.64 -2.80
CA MET A 501 -22.76 15.68 -2.53
C MET A 501 -23.68 15.35 -1.35
N LEU A 502 -23.71 14.09 -0.92
CA LEU A 502 -24.44 13.64 0.28
C LEU A 502 -23.62 13.81 1.57
N LEU A 503 -22.32 14.12 1.44
CA LEU A 503 -21.45 14.61 2.53
C LEU A 503 -21.74 16.09 2.81
#